data_AF-A0A6D2WU70-F1
#
_entry.id   AF-A0A6D2WU70-F1
#
_cell.length_a   1.000
_cell.length_b   1.000
_cell.length_c   1.000
_cell.angle_alpha   90.00
_cell.angle_beta   90.00
_cell.angle_gamma   90.00
#
_symmetry.space_group_name_H-M   'P 1'
#
loop_
_entity.id
_entity.type
_entity.pdbx_description
1 polymer ?
#
loop_
_entity_poly.entity_id
_entity_poly.type
_entity_poly.pdbx_seq_one_letter_code
_entity_poly.pdbx_strand_id
1 'polypeptide(L)'
;MPRRAENWDEAEVGAEEAGVEEYGPEEDGGEESGAEESGPEESGPEELGAEEEMEAGRPRPVLRSVNSREPSQVIFCNRSPRVVLPVWLNFDGEPQPYPTLPPGTGRRIHSYRGHLWLFRDAGTHDGLLVNQTELFVPSLNVDGQPIFANITLPVYTLKERCLQVVRSLVKPENYRRLDIVRSLYEDLEDHPNVQKDLERLTQERIAHQRMGD
;
A
#
# COMPACT_ATOMS: atom_id res chain seq x y z
N MET A 1 -32.43 -52.73 15.85
CA MET A 1 -31.14 -53.14 16.45
C MET A 1 -30.12 -52.03 16.23
N PRO A 2 -29.97 -51.04 17.10
CA PRO A 2 -28.89 -50.07 17.00
C PRO A 2 -27.66 -50.57 17.78
N ARG A 3 -26.49 -50.47 17.17
CA ARG A 3 -25.21 -50.78 17.81
C ARG A 3 -24.69 -49.53 18.53
N ARG A 4 -24.29 -49.78 19.77
CA ARG A 4 -23.67 -48.93 20.79
C ARG A 4 -22.36 -48.34 20.24
N ALA A 5 -22.15 -47.05 20.40
CA ALA A 5 -20.84 -46.41 20.31
C ALA A 5 -20.59 -45.68 21.63
N GLU A 6 -19.35 -45.79 22.10
CA GLU A 6 -18.94 -45.71 23.49
C GLU A 6 -18.70 -44.27 23.95
N ASN A 7 -18.98 -44.09 25.24
CA ASN A 7 -18.79 -42.89 26.03
C ASN A 7 -17.32 -42.79 26.45
N TRP A 8 -16.65 -41.67 26.18
CA TRP A 8 -15.35 -41.34 26.78
C TRP A 8 -15.51 -40.05 27.57
N ASP A 9 -15.66 -40.20 28.89
CA ASP A 9 -15.56 -39.14 29.87
C ASP A 9 -14.11 -39.02 30.36
N GLU A 10 -13.66 -37.77 30.43
CA GLU A 10 -12.81 -37.16 31.45
C GLU A 10 -11.38 -37.66 31.69
N ALA A 11 -10.42 -36.71 31.55
CA ALA A 11 -9.50 -36.38 32.65
C ALA A 11 -8.82 -35.03 32.38
N GLU A 12 -9.31 -34.00 33.06
CA GLU A 12 -8.56 -32.81 33.46
C GLU A 12 -7.37 -33.20 34.34
N VAL A 13 -6.19 -32.61 34.10
CA VAL A 13 -5.16 -32.46 35.13
C VAL A 13 -4.48 -31.11 34.94
N GLY A 14 -4.72 -30.20 35.89
CA GLY A 14 -4.01 -28.94 36.03
C GLY A 14 -2.61 -29.12 36.64
N ALA A 15 -1.76 -28.13 36.40
CA ALA A 15 -0.55 -27.87 37.18
C ALA A 15 -0.21 -26.37 37.10
N GLU A 16 -0.73 -25.65 38.08
CA GLU A 16 -0.07 -24.57 38.85
C GLU A 16 1.32 -25.05 39.36
N GLU A 17 2.40 -24.29 39.59
CA GLU A 17 2.65 -22.89 39.95
C GLU A 17 4.20 -22.64 39.96
N ALA A 18 4.59 -21.41 40.33
CA ALA A 18 5.92 -20.91 40.70
C ALA A 18 6.80 -20.35 39.56
N GLY A 19 7.29 -19.11 39.61
CA GLY A 19 7.60 -18.25 40.76
C GLY A 19 9.11 -18.13 40.87
N VAL A 20 9.69 -17.12 40.21
CA VAL A 20 11.09 -16.69 40.44
C VAL A 20 11.11 -15.16 40.43
N GLU A 21 11.29 -14.59 41.61
CA GLU A 21 11.76 -13.22 41.84
C GLU A 21 13.29 -13.22 41.94
N GLU A 22 13.95 -12.22 41.35
CA GLU A 22 15.21 -11.59 41.82
C GLU A 22 15.43 -10.31 40.97
N TYR A 23 15.23 -9.09 41.47
CA TYR A 23 16.06 -8.18 42.30
C TYR A 23 17.24 -7.46 41.59
N GLY A 24 17.00 -6.20 41.19
CA GLY A 24 17.90 -5.01 41.20
C GLY A 24 19.17 -4.94 40.33
N PRO A 25 19.74 -3.74 40.06
CA PRO A 25 19.50 -2.45 40.72
C PRO A 25 19.02 -1.31 39.81
N GLU A 26 18.40 -0.33 40.46
CA GLU A 26 18.23 1.06 40.02
C GLU A 26 19.55 1.81 40.20
N GLU A 27 19.93 2.66 39.25
CA GLU A 27 21.00 3.65 39.42
C GLU A 27 20.45 5.02 38.98
N ASP A 28 20.25 5.87 40.00
CA ASP A 28 20.47 7.33 40.09
C ASP A 28 20.78 8.08 38.77
N GLY A 29 20.14 9.21 38.44
CA GLY A 29 20.02 10.36 39.33
C GLY A 29 21.19 11.34 39.12
N GLY A 30 21.43 11.79 37.88
CA GLY A 30 22.46 12.78 37.56
C GLY A 30 21.87 14.02 36.91
N GLU A 31 21.36 14.95 37.72
CA GLU A 31 21.17 16.35 37.33
C GLU A 31 22.51 17.08 37.52
N GLU A 32 23.11 17.58 36.44
CA GLU A 32 24.09 18.66 36.55
C GLU A 32 23.67 19.84 35.67
N SER A 33 23.43 20.95 36.37
CA SER A 33 23.15 22.28 35.88
C SER A 33 24.42 23.02 35.44
N GLY A 34 24.30 23.82 34.39
CA GLY A 34 24.94 25.14 34.32
C GLY A 34 26.23 25.25 33.52
N ALA A 35 26.09 25.74 32.29
CA ALA A 35 27.00 26.75 31.74
C ALA A 35 26.25 27.53 30.65
N GLU A 36 25.76 28.71 31.03
CA GLU A 36 25.39 29.77 30.10
C GLU A 36 26.68 30.37 29.55
N GLU A 37 26.84 30.39 28.23
CA GLU A 37 27.74 31.33 27.56
C GLU A 37 27.00 31.90 26.34
N SER A 38 26.88 33.22 26.34
CA SER A 38 26.06 34.01 25.42
C SER A 38 26.88 34.50 24.21
N GLY A 39 26.28 34.40 23.01
CA GLY A 39 26.49 35.29 21.86
C GLY A 39 27.61 34.94 20.85
N PRO A 40 27.56 35.43 19.59
CA PRO A 40 26.70 36.50 19.07
C PRO A 40 25.72 36.09 17.96
N GLU A 41 24.71 36.94 17.78
CA GLU A 41 23.86 37.03 16.59
C GLU A 41 24.70 37.41 15.36
N GLU A 42 24.56 36.66 14.28
CA GLU A 42 24.90 37.12 12.93
C GLU A 42 23.75 36.73 12.00
N SER A 43 23.20 37.76 11.38
CA SER A 43 22.03 37.72 10.51
C SER A 43 22.44 37.48 9.06
N GLY A 44 21.70 36.61 8.36
CA GLY A 44 21.56 36.64 6.89
C GLY A 44 21.97 35.36 6.15
N PRO A 45 21.49 35.17 4.91
CA PRO A 45 20.10 35.17 4.46
C PRO A 45 19.58 33.74 4.21
N GLU A 46 18.28 33.62 4.00
CA GLU A 46 17.60 32.41 3.54
C GLU A 46 18.23 31.86 2.24
N GLU A 47 18.93 30.74 2.31
CA GLU A 47 19.17 29.90 1.13
C GLU A 47 18.12 28.80 1.10
N LEU A 48 16.92 29.21 0.73
CA LEU A 48 15.97 28.36 0.02
C LEU A 48 16.64 27.96 -1.29
N GLY A 49 17.44 26.90 -1.23
CA GLY A 49 17.88 26.13 -2.37
C GLY A 49 16.64 25.53 -3.03
N ALA A 50 16.01 26.33 -3.89
CA ALA A 50 15.22 25.82 -4.98
C ALA A 50 16.15 24.95 -5.82
N GLU A 51 16.15 23.65 -5.53
CA GLU A 51 16.58 22.63 -6.46
C GLU A 51 15.56 22.62 -7.62
N GLU A 52 15.53 23.71 -8.39
CA GLU A 52 14.93 23.76 -9.71
C GLU A 52 15.79 22.86 -10.61
N GLU A 53 15.42 21.59 -10.62
CA GLU A 53 15.25 20.75 -11.80
C GLU A 53 16.11 21.14 -13.01
N MET A 54 17.42 20.94 -12.91
CA MET A 54 18.26 20.70 -14.08
C MET A 54 18.28 19.20 -14.37
N GLU A 55 17.13 18.64 -14.77
CA GLU A 55 17.10 17.29 -15.35
C GLU A 55 17.09 17.40 -16.88
N ALA A 56 18.23 17.05 -17.48
CA ALA A 56 18.46 17.11 -18.91
C ALA A 56 17.61 16.07 -19.66
N GLY A 57 16.68 16.56 -20.50
CA GLY A 57 16.33 15.93 -21.78
C GLY A 57 15.44 14.69 -21.79
N ARG A 58 15.00 14.13 -20.66
CA ARG A 58 13.98 13.08 -20.66
C ARG A 58 12.58 13.69 -20.49
N PRO A 59 11.60 13.35 -21.34
CA PRO A 59 10.23 13.79 -21.14
C PRO A 59 9.70 13.21 -19.84
N ARG A 60 9.22 14.07 -18.93
CA ARG A 60 8.71 13.62 -17.63
C ARG A 60 7.49 12.72 -17.79
N PRO A 61 7.38 11.62 -17.02
CA PRO A 61 6.23 10.73 -17.11
C PRO A 61 4.91 11.45 -16.86
N VAL A 62 3.89 11.05 -17.61
CA VAL A 62 2.54 11.65 -17.52
C VAL A 62 1.89 11.35 -16.17
N LEU A 63 2.12 10.15 -15.61
CA LEU A 63 1.66 9.74 -14.30
C LEU A 63 2.83 9.77 -13.33
N ARG A 64 2.84 10.77 -12.45
CA ARG A 64 3.82 10.95 -11.37
C ARG A 64 3.24 11.84 -10.29
N SER A 65 3.83 11.81 -9.10
CA SER A 65 3.48 12.76 -8.04
C SER A 65 4.01 14.16 -8.35
N VAL A 66 3.27 15.17 -7.89
CA VAL A 66 3.77 16.55 -7.83
C VAL A 66 4.43 16.80 -6.48
N ASN A 67 5.63 17.38 -6.47
CA ASN A 67 6.31 17.80 -5.24
C ASN A 67 5.74 19.11 -4.69
N SER A 68 4.49 19.09 -4.25
CA SER A 68 3.79 20.30 -3.76
C SER A 68 4.32 20.81 -2.43
N ARG A 69 4.92 19.93 -1.61
CA ARG A 69 5.31 20.18 -0.20
C ARG A 69 4.14 20.63 0.69
N GLU A 70 2.90 20.47 0.24
CA GLU A 70 1.69 20.81 0.98
C GLU A 70 1.13 19.53 1.65
N PRO A 71 1.22 19.40 2.98
CA PRO A 71 0.77 18.20 3.68
C PRO A 71 -0.72 17.93 3.47
N SER A 72 -1.06 16.66 3.32
CA SER A 72 -2.43 16.18 3.21
C SER A 72 -2.60 14.92 4.06
N GLN A 73 -3.44 15.03 5.09
CA GLN A 73 -3.77 13.91 5.94
C GLN A 73 -4.76 12.99 5.22
N VAL A 74 -4.36 11.73 5.03
CA VAL A 74 -5.19 10.72 4.37
C VAL A 74 -5.44 9.55 5.33
N ILE A 75 -6.60 8.92 5.24
CA ILE A 75 -6.87 7.61 5.85
C ILE A 75 -7.14 6.61 4.73
N PHE A 76 -6.23 5.65 4.57
CA PHE A 76 -6.44 4.50 3.71
C PHE A 76 -7.35 3.51 4.44
N CYS A 77 -8.53 3.24 3.87
CA CYS A 77 -9.51 2.32 4.43
C CYS A 77 -9.61 1.09 3.52
N ASN A 78 -9.03 -0.03 3.93
CA ASN A 78 -9.18 -1.29 3.23
C ASN A 78 -10.57 -1.88 3.48
N ARG A 79 -11.49 -1.63 2.56
CA ARG A 79 -12.85 -2.21 2.57
C ARG A 79 -12.94 -3.45 1.67
N SER A 80 -11.80 -4.06 1.35
CA SER A 80 -11.69 -5.28 0.56
C SER A 80 -11.33 -6.47 1.45
N PRO A 81 -11.57 -7.71 0.99
CA PRO A 81 -11.10 -8.92 1.66
C PRO A 81 -9.62 -9.25 1.35
N ARG A 82 -8.91 -8.40 0.58
CA ARG A 82 -7.50 -8.62 0.21
C ARG A 82 -6.56 -7.94 1.20
N VAL A 83 -5.35 -8.47 1.35
CA VAL A 83 -4.24 -7.71 1.93
C VAL A 83 -3.81 -6.69 0.88
N VAL A 84 -3.90 -5.40 1.20
CA VAL A 84 -3.63 -4.32 0.24
C VAL A 84 -2.18 -3.88 0.35
N LEU A 85 -1.52 -3.74 -0.80
CA LEU A 85 -0.26 -3.05 -0.98
C LEU A 85 -0.54 -1.66 -1.58
N PRO A 86 -0.44 -0.58 -0.80
CA PRO A 86 -0.43 0.77 -1.34
C PRO A 86 0.87 1.00 -2.12
N VAL A 87 0.77 1.65 -3.28
CA VAL A 87 1.90 1.97 -4.14
C VAL A 87 1.84 3.47 -4.47
N TRP A 88 2.87 4.20 -4.07
CA TRP A 88 3.05 5.61 -4.39
C TRP A 88 3.83 5.74 -5.67
N LEU A 89 3.41 6.58 -6.61
CA LEU A 89 4.28 6.96 -7.72
C LEU A 89 5.16 8.11 -7.26
N ASN A 90 6.47 7.94 -7.25
CA ASN A 90 7.38 9.02 -6.86
C ASN A 90 7.32 10.19 -7.87
N PHE A 91 8.20 11.19 -7.69
CA PHE A 91 8.25 12.36 -8.57
C PHE A 91 8.69 12.03 -9.99
N ASP A 92 9.31 10.87 -10.21
CA ASP A 92 9.73 10.35 -11.51
C ASP A 92 8.74 9.32 -12.08
N GLY A 93 7.59 9.11 -11.42
CA GLY A 93 6.56 8.17 -11.85
C GLY A 93 6.87 6.70 -11.55
N GLU A 94 7.94 6.41 -10.81
CA GLU A 94 8.31 5.05 -10.44
C GLU A 94 7.48 4.56 -9.24
N PRO A 95 6.98 3.31 -9.28
CA PRO A 95 6.15 2.76 -8.21
C PRO A 95 6.97 2.40 -6.96
N GLN A 96 6.62 3.00 -5.83
CA GLN A 96 7.23 2.79 -4.52
C GLN A 96 6.23 2.08 -3.58
N PRO A 97 6.51 0.84 -3.14
CA PRO A 97 5.62 0.10 -2.25
C PRO A 97 5.62 0.71 -0.85
N TYR A 98 4.44 0.74 -0.22
CA TYR A 98 4.26 1.12 1.18
C TYR A 98 3.83 -0.07 2.02
N PRO A 99 3.95 0.00 3.36
CA PRO A 99 3.54 -1.08 4.24
C PRO A 99 2.08 -1.51 4.02
N THR A 100 1.84 -2.82 4.03
CA THR A 100 0.55 -3.40 3.67
C THR A 100 -0.56 -3.12 4.70
N LEU A 101 -1.81 -3.22 4.23
CA LEU A 101 -3.03 -3.05 5.03
C LEU A 101 -3.82 -4.37 5.06
N PRO A 102 -4.02 -4.99 6.23
CA PRO A 102 -4.89 -6.15 6.35
C PRO A 102 -6.35 -5.86 5.95
N PRO A 103 -7.14 -6.89 5.58
CA PRO A 103 -8.57 -6.74 5.28
C PRO A 103 -9.35 -6.02 6.38
N GLY A 104 -10.25 -5.11 6.02
CA GLY A 104 -11.11 -4.41 6.96
C GLY A 104 -10.43 -3.36 7.86
N THR A 105 -9.14 -3.07 7.64
CA THR A 105 -8.38 -2.12 8.47
C THR A 105 -8.28 -0.73 7.85
N GLY A 106 -8.03 0.27 8.69
CA GLY A 106 -7.71 1.64 8.28
C GLY A 106 -6.34 2.07 8.77
N ARG A 107 -5.62 2.88 8.00
CA ARG A 107 -4.36 3.49 8.43
C ARG A 107 -4.29 4.96 8.03
N ARG A 108 -3.89 5.79 8.99
CA ARG A 108 -3.59 7.20 8.75
C ARG A 108 -2.22 7.34 8.08
N ILE A 109 -2.17 8.10 6.99
CA ILE A 109 -1.00 8.34 6.16
C ILE A 109 -0.77 9.84 6.05
N HIS A 110 0.48 10.26 6.23
CA HIS A 110 0.93 11.63 5.91
C HIS A 110 1.36 11.62 4.45
N SER A 111 0.49 12.13 3.57
CA SER A 111 0.79 12.30 2.14
C SER A 111 0.89 13.80 1.84
N TYR A 112 1.07 14.16 0.58
CA TYR A 112 1.05 15.55 0.12
C TYR A 112 0.05 15.74 -1.01
N ARG A 113 -0.38 17.00 -1.21
CA ARG A 113 -1.29 17.37 -2.31
C ARG A 113 -0.66 16.98 -3.64
N GLY A 114 -1.44 16.33 -4.52
CA GLY A 114 -0.95 15.95 -5.85
C GLY A 114 -0.06 14.71 -5.89
N HIS A 115 0.12 13.99 -4.76
CA HIS A 115 0.74 12.66 -4.80
C HIS A 115 -0.17 11.63 -5.47
N LEU A 116 0.39 10.74 -6.28
CA LEU A 116 -0.36 9.69 -6.98
C LEU A 116 -0.24 8.35 -6.27
N TRP A 117 -1.38 7.72 -6.01
CA TRP A 117 -1.46 6.42 -5.35
C TRP A 117 -2.30 5.44 -6.15
N LEU A 118 -1.88 4.17 -6.14
CA LEU A 118 -2.67 3.03 -6.59
C LEU A 118 -2.58 1.90 -5.57
N PHE A 119 -3.51 0.96 -5.63
CA PHE A 119 -3.65 -0.09 -4.61
C PHE A 119 -3.72 -1.46 -5.27
N ARG A 120 -2.96 -2.40 -4.73
CA ARG A 120 -2.84 -3.76 -5.27
C ARG A 120 -3.15 -4.79 -4.21
N ASP A 121 -3.56 -5.99 -4.62
CA ASP A 121 -3.39 -7.16 -3.79
C ASP A 121 -1.90 -7.41 -3.54
N ALA A 122 -1.49 -7.54 -2.29
CA ALA A 122 -0.08 -7.68 -1.93
C ALA A 122 0.56 -8.99 -2.39
N GLY A 123 -0.22 -10.05 -2.60
CA GLY A 123 0.27 -11.35 -3.05
C GLY A 123 0.20 -11.51 -4.57
N THR A 124 -0.90 -11.08 -5.18
CA THR A 124 -1.17 -11.36 -6.61
C THR A 124 -0.96 -10.17 -7.53
N HIS A 125 -0.76 -8.96 -6.99
CA HIS A 125 -0.72 -7.70 -7.72
C HIS A 125 -2.01 -7.36 -8.49
N ASP A 126 -3.13 -8.06 -8.20
CA ASP A 126 -4.44 -7.72 -8.75
C ASP A 126 -4.77 -6.25 -8.46
N GLY A 127 -5.26 -5.52 -9.47
CA GLY A 127 -5.66 -4.12 -9.31
C GLY A 127 -6.87 -3.96 -8.40
N LEU A 128 -6.79 -3.05 -7.43
CA LEU A 128 -7.89 -2.65 -6.58
C LEU A 128 -8.32 -1.22 -6.92
N LEU A 129 -9.58 -0.90 -6.65
CA LEU A 129 -10.08 0.45 -6.81
C LEU A 129 -9.96 1.21 -5.50
N VAL A 130 -9.78 2.52 -5.62
CA VAL A 130 -9.81 3.47 -4.53
C VAL A 130 -10.83 4.55 -4.86
N ASN A 131 -11.83 4.74 -4.01
CA ASN A 131 -12.94 5.66 -4.28
C ASN A 131 -13.56 5.45 -5.68
N GLN A 132 -13.70 4.19 -6.10
CA GLN A 132 -14.23 3.76 -7.41
C GLN A 132 -13.38 4.14 -8.64
N THR A 133 -12.11 4.50 -8.46
CA THR A 133 -11.15 4.76 -9.54
C THR A 133 -9.83 4.01 -9.32
N GLU A 134 -8.97 3.93 -10.33
CA GLU A 134 -7.67 3.24 -10.25
C GLU A 134 -6.59 4.07 -9.55
N LEU A 135 -6.70 5.41 -9.61
CA LEU A 135 -5.73 6.34 -9.05
C LEU A 135 -6.37 7.23 -7.98
N PHE A 136 -5.66 7.41 -6.87
CA PHE A 136 -6.02 8.34 -5.81
C PHE A 136 -5.03 9.49 -5.73
N VAL A 137 -5.56 10.71 -5.60
CA VAL A 137 -4.79 11.93 -5.47
C VAL A 137 -5.27 12.70 -4.24
N PRO A 138 -4.45 12.88 -3.19
CA PRO A 138 -4.81 13.70 -2.05
C PRO A 138 -4.99 15.17 -2.47
N SER A 139 -6.08 15.78 -2.00
CA SER A 139 -6.31 17.23 -2.02
C SER A 139 -5.95 17.86 -0.68
N LEU A 140 -6.19 19.16 -0.51
CA LEU A 140 -6.06 19.80 0.81
C LEU A 140 -7.16 19.31 1.74
N ASN A 141 -6.83 19.22 3.04
CA ASN A 141 -7.81 18.93 4.08
C ASN A 141 -8.70 20.16 4.28
N VAL A 142 -10.02 19.96 4.25
CA VAL A 142 -11.03 21.00 4.56
C VAL A 142 -11.41 20.84 6.03
N ASP A 143 -11.37 21.93 6.80
CA ASP A 143 -11.71 21.96 8.23
C ASP A 143 -10.95 20.93 9.10
N GLY A 144 -9.72 20.60 8.71
CA GLY A 144 -8.89 19.60 9.40
C GLY A 144 -9.38 18.15 9.23
N GLN A 145 -10.39 17.90 8.40
CA GLN A 145 -10.86 16.54 8.14
C GLN A 145 -9.92 15.77 7.22
N PRO A 146 -9.56 14.52 7.56
CA PRO A 146 -8.74 13.68 6.71
C PRO A 146 -9.50 13.24 5.46
N ILE A 147 -8.77 13.06 4.36
CA ILE A 147 -9.33 12.51 3.13
C ILE A 147 -9.38 10.99 3.24
N PHE A 148 -10.51 10.40 2.92
CA PHE A 148 -10.65 8.94 2.91
C PHE A 148 -10.31 8.37 1.54
N ALA A 149 -9.39 7.40 1.53
CA ALA A 149 -9.13 6.55 0.38
C ALA A 149 -9.77 5.18 0.63
N ASN A 150 -11.01 5.00 0.17
CA ASN A 150 -11.76 3.76 0.38
C ASN A 150 -11.38 2.73 -0.69
N ILE A 151 -10.60 1.73 -0.29
CA ILE A 151 -10.07 0.72 -1.18
C ILE A 151 -11.05 -0.45 -1.25
N THR A 152 -11.46 -0.82 -2.46
CA THR A 152 -12.50 -1.83 -2.72
C THR A 152 -12.07 -2.78 -3.83
N LEU A 153 -12.64 -4.00 -3.83
CA LEU A 153 -12.55 -4.88 -4.98
C LEU A 153 -13.30 -4.27 -6.18
N PRO A 154 -12.71 -4.22 -7.37
CA PRO A 154 -13.47 -3.99 -8.59
C PRO A 154 -14.41 -5.18 -8.84
N VAL A 155 -15.43 -4.94 -9.66
CA VAL A 155 -16.16 -6.02 -10.30
C VAL A 155 -15.30 -6.56 -11.44
N TYR A 156 -14.44 -7.52 -11.14
CA TYR A 156 -13.64 -8.19 -12.16
C TYR A 156 -14.55 -8.87 -13.19
N THR A 157 -14.09 -8.94 -14.44
CA THR A 157 -14.74 -9.79 -15.44
C THR A 157 -14.72 -11.24 -14.96
N LEU A 158 -15.69 -12.04 -15.41
CA LEU A 158 -15.70 -13.47 -15.07
C LEU A 158 -14.41 -14.17 -15.53
N LYS A 159 -13.88 -13.79 -16.71
CA LYS A 159 -12.60 -14.28 -17.22
C LYS A 159 -11.47 -14.00 -16.21
N GLU A 160 -11.28 -12.75 -15.80
CA GLU A 160 -10.21 -12.36 -14.87
C GLU A 160 -10.37 -13.05 -13.52
N ARG A 161 -11.60 -13.12 -13.00
CA ARG A 161 -11.86 -13.79 -11.72
C ARG A 161 -11.51 -15.29 -11.79
N CYS A 162 -11.81 -15.96 -12.90
CA CYS A 162 -11.40 -17.35 -13.11
C CYS A 162 -9.87 -17.49 -13.17
N LEU A 163 -9.17 -16.59 -13.87
CA LEU A 163 -7.69 -16.60 -13.93
C LEU A 163 -7.10 -16.44 -12.52
N GLN A 164 -7.61 -15.51 -11.72
CA GLN A 164 -7.17 -15.31 -10.32
C GLN A 164 -7.31 -16.60 -9.48
N VAL A 165 -8.43 -17.31 -9.61
CA VAL A 165 -8.66 -18.56 -8.88
C VAL A 165 -7.75 -19.68 -9.39
N VAL A 166 -7.58 -19.83 -10.70
CA VAL A 166 -6.67 -20.85 -11.25
C VAL A 166 -5.22 -20.59 -10.82
N ARG A 167 -4.75 -19.33 -10.88
CA ARG A 167 -3.42 -18.93 -10.41
C ARG A 167 -3.20 -19.21 -8.93
N SER A 168 -4.24 -19.17 -8.10
CA SER A 168 -4.13 -19.49 -6.66
C SER A 168 -4.09 -21.00 -6.36
N LEU A 169 -4.54 -21.83 -7.30
CA LEU A 169 -4.66 -23.29 -7.11
C LEU A 169 -3.58 -24.08 -7.86
N VAL A 170 -3.06 -23.53 -8.95
CA VAL A 170 -2.13 -24.21 -9.86
C VAL A 170 -0.80 -23.48 -9.83
N LYS A 171 0.30 -24.22 -9.66
CA LYS A 171 1.63 -23.63 -9.76
C LYS A 171 1.95 -23.22 -11.20
N PRO A 172 2.70 -22.14 -11.45
CA PRO A 172 2.99 -21.65 -12.80
C PRO A 172 3.57 -22.71 -13.75
N GLU A 173 4.46 -23.56 -13.26
CA GLU A 173 5.06 -24.65 -14.04
C GLU A 173 4.04 -25.70 -14.55
N ASN A 174 2.82 -25.71 -13.99
CA ASN A 174 1.76 -26.63 -14.38
C ASN A 174 0.65 -25.99 -15.23
N TYR A 175 0.69 -24.68 -15.53
CA TYR A 175 -0.37 -24.03 -16.33
C TYR A 175 -0.58 -24.70 -17.68
N ARG A 176 0.51 -25.02 -18.39
CA ARG A 176 0.48 -25.69 -19.71
C ARG A 176 0.07 -27.16 -19.68
N ARG A 177 -0.23 -27.72 -18.50
CA ARG A 177 -0.72 -29.09 -18.31
C ARG A 177 -2.23 -29.14 -18.09
N LEU A 178 -2.89 -27.99 -17.94
CA LEU A 178 -4.34 -27.91 -17.78
C LEU A 178 -5.03 -28.27 -19.09
N ASP A 179 -6.14 -29.00 -19.03
CA ASP A 179 -6.93 -29.35 -20.22
C ASP A 179 -7.85 -28.19 -20.64
N ILE A 180 -7.25 -27.12 -21.16
CA ILE A 180 -7.93 -25.90 -21.61
C ILE A 180 -7.37 -25.45 -22.96
N VAL A 181 -8.08 -24.55 -23.63
CA VAL A 181 -7.62 -24.01 -24.94
C VAL A 181 -6.30 -23.27 -24.80
N ARG A 182 -5.44 -23.38 -25.81
CA ARG A 182 -4.04 -22.91 -25.74
C ARG A 182 -3.90 -21.43 -25.39
N SER A 183 -4.79 -20.58 -25.89
CA SER A 183 -4.78 -19.14 -25.60
C SER A 183 -4.98 -18.83 -24.11
N LEU A 184 -5.67 -19.69 -23.36
CA LEU A 184 -5.84 -19.50 -21.91
C LEU A 184 -4.56 -19.78 -21.12
N TYR A 185 -3.58 -20.50 -21.68
CA TYR A 185 -2.27 -20.61 -21.03
C TYR A 185 -1.56 -19.26 -21.01
N GLU A 186 -1.58 -18.56 -22.13
CA GLU A 186 -1.00 -17.21 -22.26
C GLU A 186 -1.71 -16.23 -21.31
N ASP A 187 -3.04 -16.30 -21.24
CA ASP A 187 -3.82 -15.52 -20.28
C ASP A 187 -3.43 -15.83 -18.82
N LEU A 188 -3.17 -17.09 -18.46
CA LEU A 188 -2.74 -17.47 -17.10
C LEU A 188 -1.33 -16.97 -16.78
N GLU A 189 -0.41 -17.10 -17.75
CA GLU A 189 0.99 -16.66 -17.67
C GLU A 189 1.12 -15.13 -17.60
N ASP A 190 0.15 -14.39 -18.15
CA ASP A 190 0.14 -12.93 -18.12
C ASP A 190 -0.39 -12.36 -16.79
N HIS A 191 0.44 -12.45 -15.75
CA HIS A 191 0.09 -12.00 -14.40
C HIS A 191 -0.14 -10.46 -14.31
N PRO A 192 -1.01 -10.00 -13.38
CA PRO A 192 -1.19 -8.57 -13.10
C PRO A 192 0.14 -7.91 -12.74
N ASN A 193 0.35 -6.70 -13.26
CA ASN A 193 1.61 -5.98 -13.07
C ASN A 193 1.36 -4.47 -13.04
N VAL A 194 1.94 -3.78 -12.05
CA VAL A 194 1.79 -2.33 -11.87
C VAL A 194 2.26 -1.55 -13.10
N GLN A 195 3.40 -1.92 -13.69
CA GLN A 195 3.97 -1.25 -14.84
C GLN A 195 3.05 -1.31 -16.06
N LYS A 196 2.48 -2.49 -16.35
CA LYS A 196 1.52 -2.66 -17.46
C LYS A 196 0.29 -1.76 -17.30
N ASP A 197 -0.22 -1.64 -16.08
CA ASP A 197 -1.34 -0.75 -15.81
C ASP A 197 -0.96 0.73 -15.89
N LEU A 198 0.24 1.12 -15.44
CA LEU A 198 0.73 2.49 -15.60
C LEU A 198 0.89 2.86 -17.08
N GLU A 199 1.36 1.95 -17.91
CA GLU A 199 1.44 2.14 -19.36
C GLU A 199 0.04 2.32 -19.96
N ARG A 200 -0.91 1.44 -19.63
CA ARG A 200 -2.31 1.55 -20.08
C ARG A 200 -2.94 2.88 -19.66
N LEU A 201 -2.89 3.22 -18.38
CA LEU A 201 -3.45 4.46 -17.82
C LEU A 201 -2.80 5.71 -18.44
N THR A 202 -1.50 5.65 -18.75
CA THR A 202 -0.80 6.74 -19.43
C THR A 202 -1.35 6.94 -20.84
N GLN A 203 -1.55 5.87 -21.61
CA GLN A 203 -2.13 5.96 -22.95
C GLN A 203 -3.57 6.48 -22.93
N GLU A 204 -4.39 6.00 -22.00
CA GLU A 204 -5.77 6.49 -21.80
C GLU A 204 -5.77 8.00 -21.52
N ARG A 205 -4.89 8.47 -20.62
CA ARG A 205 -4.79 9.91 -20.30
C ARG A 205 -4.34 10.76 -21.49
N ILE A 206 -3.37 10.29 -22.28
CA ILE A 206 -2.92 10.99 -23.49
C ILE A 206 -4.04 11.05 -24.53
N ALA A 207 -4.79 9.96 -24.72
CA ALA A 207 -5.92 9.92 -25.65
C ALA A 207 -7.02 10.91 -25.22
N HIS A 208 -7.36 10.95 -23.93
CA HIS A 208 -8.34 11.90 -23.40
C HIS A 208 -7.92 13.37 -23.58
N GLN A 209 -6.64 13.70 -23.42
CA GLN A 209 -6.14 15.06 -23.64
C GLN A 209 -6.28 15.47 -25.12
N ARG A 210 -5.97 14.58 -26.05
CA ARG A 210 -6.07 14.86 -27.51
C ARG A 210 -7.50 14.99 -28.02
N MET A 211 -8.49 14.42 -27.33
CA MET A 211 -9.91 14.54 -27.69
C MET A 211 -10.61 15.74 -27.06
N GLY A 212 -9.95 16.42 -26.11
CA GLY A 212 -10.46 17.61 -25.42
C GLY A 212 -9.99 18.95 -26.01
N ASP A 213 -9.04 18.92 -26.95
CA ASP A 213 -8.61 20.05 -27.79
C ASP A 213 -9.34 20.03 -29.15
#